data_AF-A0A7C5W776-F1
#
_entry.id   AF-A0A7C5W776-F1
#
_cell.length_a   1.000
_cell.length_b   1.000
_cell.length_c   1.000
_cell.angle_alpha   90.00
_cell.angle_beta   90.00
_cell.angle_gamma   90.00
#
_symmetry.space_group_name_H-M   'P 1'
#
loop_
_entity.id
_entity.type
_entity.pdbx_description
1 polymer ?
#
loop_
_entity_poly.entity_id
_entity_poly.type
_entity_poly.pdbx_seq_one_letter_code
_entity_poly.pdbx_strand_id
1 'polypeptide(L)'
;LSGTLQDLLNAFNRQGDTAYMQVNAAGTGLEIVGRVSGTALTVSTAGTSAGGLGFATGSVRGDDLFTVLIDLRDALLANDAPAILATLDRIDTSHNRLLDVRGNIGSRLQRLDDARSRVEDERLTVQELLSELVDADLAELAVLFTERRNATEAALKVAAQILPLSLVDFI
;
A
#
# COMPACT_ATOMS: atom_id res chain seq x y z
N LEU A 1 39.89 -0.94 9.31
CA LEU A 1 38.57 -0.48 9.78
C LEU A 1 38.37 -1.00 11.20
N SER A 2 38.87 -0.30 12.22
CA SER A 2 38.61 -0.66 13.62
C SER A 2 37.22 -0.12 14.00
N GLY A 3 36.17 -0.80 13.55
CA GLY A 3 34.83 -0.52 14.05
C GLY A 3 34.76 -0.99 15.49
N THR A 4 34.43 -0.08 16.40
CA THR A 4 34.06 -0.46 17.77
C THR A 4 32.71 -1.20 17.73
N LEU A 5 32.38 -1.94 18.78
CA LEU A 5 31.04 -2.54 18.93
C LEU A 5 29.95 -1.47 18.76
N GLN A 6 30.23 -0.24 19.22
CA GLN A 6 29.35 0.90 19.07
C GLN A 6 29.15 1.31 17.60
N ASP A 7 30.16 1.19 16.75
CA ASP A 7 30.04 1.50 15.31
C ASP A 7 29.18 0.46 14.59
N LEU A 8 29.24 -0.81 15.00
CA LEU A 8 28.39 -1.88 14.46
C LEU A 8 26.93 -1.71 14.89
N LEU A 9 26.68 -1.39 16.16
CA LEU A 9 25.34 -1.07 16.66
C LEU A 9 24.77 0.16 15.95
N ASN A 10 25.57 1.21 15.81
CA ASN A 10 25.16 2.42 15.12
C ASN A 10 24.93 2.16 13.62
N ALA A 11 25.70 1.29 12.97
CA ALA A 11 25.50 0.93 11.57
C ALA A 11 24.21 0.12 11.37
N PHE A 12 23.94 -0.87 12.22
CA PHE A 12 22.75 -1.69 12.17
C PHE A 12 21.47 -0.88 12.46
N ASN A 13 21.48 -0.08 13.52
CA ASN A 13 20.35 0.75 13.92
C ASN A 13 20.03 1.88 12.93
N ARG A 14 20.97 2.22 12.05
CA ARG A 14 20.77 3.21 10.98
C ARG A 14 20.20 2.59 9.70
N GLN A 15 20.30 1.27 9.53
CA GLN A 15 19.80 0.54 8.35
C GLN A 15 18.45 -0.17 8.59
N GLY A 16 18.13 -0.56 9.83
CA GLY A 16 16.93 -1.34 10.15
C GLY A 16 15.73 -0.50 10.58
N ASP A 17 14.71 -0.38 9.72
CA ASP A 17 13.40 0.19 10.09
C ASP A 17 12.56 -0.79 10.94
N THR A 18 12.84 -2.09 10.81
CA THR A 18 12.04 -3.19 11.38
C THR A 18 12.58 -3.73 12.71
N ALA A 19 13.86 -3.53 13.03
CA ALA A 19 14.49 -3.98 14.27
C ALA A 19 15.70 -3.11 14.64
N TYR A 20 15.98 -2.99 15.95
CA TYR A 20 17.17 -2.34 16.48
C TYR A 20 17.95 -3.32 17.36
N MET A 21 19.27 -3.17 17.39
CA MET A 21 20.17 -3.89 18.27
C MET A 21 20.54 -3.02 19.47
N GLN A 22 20.43 -3.59 20.66
CA GLN A 22 20.87 -3.00 21.91
C GLN A 22 21.78 -3.96 22.68
N VAL A 23 22.54 -3.45 23.63
CA VAL A 23 23.20 -4.32 24.62
C VAL A 23 22.12 -4.77 25.61
N ASN A 24 22.13 -6.05 25.99
CA ASN A 24 21.19 -6.58 26.97
C ASN A 24 21.36 -5.85 28.33
N ALA A 25 20.30 -5.82 29.15
CA ALA A 25 20.34 -5.12 30.44
C ALA A 25 21.44 -5.65 31.40
N ALA A 26 21.92 -6.88 31.18
CA ALA A 26 23.00 -7.51 31.95
C ALA A 26 24.42 -7.13 31.44
N GLY A 27 24.57 -6.42 30.31
CA GLY A 27 25.86 -6.04 29.74
C GLY A 27 26.69 -7.20 29.18
N THR A 28 26.11 -8.39 29.07
CA THR A 28 26.78 -9.65 28.70
C THR A 28 26.61 -10.04 27.23
N GLY A 29 25.75 -9.34 26.48
CA GLY A 29 25.46 -9.70 25.09
C GLY A 29 24.67 -8.66 24.33
N LEU A 30 24.45 -8.93 23.04
CA LEU A 30 23.64 -8.10 22.15
C LEU A 30 22.24 -8.70 22.02
N GLU A 31 21.23 -7.86 22.05
CA GLU A 31 19.83 -8.20 21.85
C GLU A 31 19.29 -7.47 20.62
N ILE A 32 18.59 -8.20 19.75
CA ILE A 32 17.88 -7.64 18.59
C ILE A 32 16.40 -7.54 18.94
N VAL A 33 15.83 -6.35 18.88
CA VAL A 33 14.44 -6.06 19.26
C VAL A 33 13.68 -5.53 18.04
N GLY A 34 12.56 -6.18 17.69
CA GLY A 34 11.68 -5.72 16.61
C GLY A 34 10.95 -4.42 16.97
N ARG A 35 10.91 -3.45 16.04
CA ARG A 35 10.18 -2.18 16.18
C ARG A 35 8.69 -2.30 15.86
N VAL A 36 8.31 -3.35 15.12
CA VAL A 36 6.93 -3.65 14.76
C VAL A 36 6.37 -4.63 15.79
N SER A 37 5.33 -4.21 16.49
CA SER A 37 4.52 -5.10 17.33
C SER A 37 3.94 -6.22 16.47
N GLY A 38 4.50 -7.42 16.57
CA GLY A 38 4.05 -8.56 15.78
C GLY A 38 4.78 -9.86 16.08
N THR A 39 6.11 -9.85 16.18
CA THR A 39 6.93 -11.02 16.55
C THR A 39 8.32 -10.56 16.98
N ALA A 40 8.59 -10.53 18.28
CA ALA A 40 9.94 -10.28 18.78
C ALA A 40 10.77 -11.56 18.64
N LEU A 41 11.64 -11.63 17.62
CA LEU A 41 12.69 -12.66 17.55
C LEU A 41 13.86 -12.20 18.43
N THR A 42 13.85 -12.55 19.71
CA THR A 42 14.97 -12.31 20.62
C THR A 42 15.97 -13.45 20.50
N VAL A 43 17.09 -13.23 19.80
CA VAL A 43 18.22 -14.17 19.82
C VAL A 43 19.12 -13.78 21.00
N SER A 44 18.88 -14.40 22.16
CA SER A 44 19.77 -14.32 23.32
C SER A 44 20.67 -15.56 23.32
N THR A 45 21.99 -15.38 23.36
CA THR A 45 22.98 -16.47 23.38
C THR A 45 23.16 -17.11 24.77
N ALA A 46 22.21 -16.92 25.69
CA ALA A 46 22.29 -17.45 27.06
C ALA A 46 21.82 -18.92 27.22
N GLY A 47 21.29 -19.55 26.16
CA GLY A 47 20.74 -20.90 26.21
C GLY A 47 21.57 -21.95 25.47
N THR A 48 21.86 -23.09 26.10
CA THR A 48 22.50 -24.26 25.46
C THR A 48 21.50 -25.21 24.77
N SER A 49 20.23 -24.79 24.64
CA SER A 49 19.15 -25.57 24.03
C SER A 49 18.28 -24.69 23.14
N ALA A 50 17.67 -25.27 22.10
CA ALA A 50 16.86 -24.56 21.11
C ALA A 50 15.72 -23.72 21.74
N GLY A 51 15.18 -24.15 22.88
CA GLY A 51 14.20 -23.37 23.66
C GLY A 51 14.75 -22.11 24.31
N GLY A 52 16.05 -22.04 24.61
CA GLY A 52 16.72 -20.84 25.12
C GLY A 52 17.20 -19.86 24.04
N LEU A 53 17.10 -20.24 22.77
CA LEU A 53 17.48 -19.42 21.61
C LEU A 53 16.25 -18.87 20.86
N GLY A 54 15.05 -18.96 21.45
CA GLY A 54 13.80 -18.51 20.84
C GLY A 54 13.27 -19.40 19.70
N PHE A 55 14.01 -20.45 19.31
CA PHE A 55 13.56 -21.51 18.41
C PHE A 55 13.07 -22.71 19.22
N ALA A 56 12.06 -22.49 20.06
CA ALA A 56 11.34 -23.61 20.63
C ALA A 56 10.50 -24.26 19.52
N THR A 57 11.03 -25.33 18.90
CA THR A 57 10.23 -26.43 18.32
C THR A 57 9.58 -27.26 19.45
N GLY A 58 9.02 -26.54 20.41
CA GLY A 58 8.49 -27.01 21.67
C GLY A 58 7.55 -25.93 22.15
N SER A 59 6.34 -25.93 21.60
CA SER A 59 5.24 -25.08 22.02
C SER A 59 5.64 -23.64 22.37
N VAL A 60 5.83 -22.79 21.35
CA VAL A 60 5.01 -21.57 21.40
C VAL A 60 3.57 -22.07 21.25
N ARG A 61 3.01 -22.63 22.32
CA ARG A 61 1.55 -22.65 22.51
C ARG A 61 1.19 -21.19 22.78
N GLY A 62 1.38 -20.34 21.77
CA GLY A 62 0.58 -19.14 21.69
C GLY A 62 -0.86 -19.63 21.71
N ASP A 63 -1.73 -18.84 22.33
CA ASP A 63 -3.19 -19.02 22.22
C ASP A 63 -3.62 -18.75 20.76
N ASP A 64 -3.20 -19.65 19.88
CA ASP A 64 -3.62 -19.76 18.51
C ASP A 64 -4.79 -20.74 18.47
N LEU A 65 -5.77 -20.48 17.61
CA LEU A 65 -6.96 -21.33 17.49
C LEU A 65 -6.55 -22.79 17.23
N PHE A 66 -5.50 -23.02 16.45
CA PHE A 66 -5.04 -24.37 16.14
C PHE A 66 -4.43 -25.09 17.35
N THR A 67 -3.75 -24.39 18.26
CA THR A 67 -3.24 -25.02 19.48
C THR A 67 -4.40 -25.34 20.42
N VAL A 68 -5.39 -24.46 20.53
CA VAL A 68 -6.62 -24.70 21.32
C VAL A 68 -7.41 -25.91 20.78
N LEU A 69 -7.53 -26.06 19.45
CA LEU A 69 -8.20 -27.21 18.84
C LEU A 69 -7.45 -28.52 19.04
N ILE A 70 -6.11 -28.48 19.01
CA ILE A 70 -5.26 -29.62 19.34
C ILE A 70 -5.44 -30.01 20.81
N ASP A 71 -5.45 -29.03 21.71
CA ASP A 71 -5.64 -29.25 23.15
C ASP A 71 -7.02 -29.86 23.44
N LEU A 72 -8.07 -29.39 22.77
CA LEU A 72 -9.42 -29.95 22.87
C LEU A 72 -9.46 -31.42 22.39
N ARG A 73 -8.84 -31.72 21.24
CA ARG A 73 -8.74 -33.09 20.72
C ARG A 73 -8.07 -34.00 21.75
N ASP A 74 -6.94 -33.58 22.29
CA ASP A 74 -6.16 -34.39 23.24
C ASP A 74 -6.93 -34.59 24.57
N ALA A 75 -7.63 -33.56 25.04
CA ALA A 75 -8.49 -33.64 26.21
C ALA A 75 -9.69 -34.59 26.02
N LEU A 76 -10.30 -34.59 24.82
CA LEU A 76 -11.35 -35.54 24.45
C LEU A 76 -10.85 -36.98 24.38
N LEU A 77 -9.65 -37.20 23.83
CA LEU A 77 -9.02 -38.52 23.78
C LEU A 77 -8.65 -39.05 25.17
N ALA A 78 -8.27 -38.16 26.09
CA ALA A 78 -7.97 -38.51 27.48
C ALA A 78 -9.23 -38.63 28.36
N ASN A 79 -10.41 -38.29 27.84
CA ASN A 79 -11.66 -38.20 28.61
C ASN A 79 -11.54 -37.32 29.87
N ASP A 80 -10.78 -36.23 29.76
CA ASP A 80 -10.49 -35.27 30.83
C ASP A 80 -11.51 -34.11 30.78
N ALA A 81 -12.60 -34.25 31.53
CA ALA A 81 -13.66 -33.25 31.59
C ALA A 81 -13.19 -31.85 32.03
N PRO A 82 -12.34 -31.69 33.07
CA PRO A 82 -11.73 -30.41 33.41
C PRO A 82 -10.97 -29.76 32.25
N ALA A 83 -10.13 -30.53 31.54
CA ALA A 83 -9.35 -30.01 30.43
C ALA A 83 -10.22 -29.59 29.24
N ILE A 84 -11.28 -30.33 28.94
CA ILE A 84 -12.27 -29.96 27.91
C ILE A 84 -12.92 -28.62 28.24
N LEU A 85 -13.37 -28.42 29.48
CA LEU A 85 -13.99 -27.16 29.89
C LEU A 85 -13.02 -25.98 29.76
N ALA A 86 -11.75 -26.15 30.16
CA ALA A 86 -10.72 -25.10 30.01
C ALA A 86 -10.44 -24.72 28.55
N THR A 87 -10.68 -25.62 27.58
CA THR A 87 -10.51 -25.30 26.16
C THR A 87 -11.63 -24.46 25.59
N LEU A 88 -12.85 -24.53 26.14
CA LEU A 88 -14.00 -23.76 25.64
C LEU A 88 -13.79 -22.24 25.79
N ASP A 89 -13.33 -21.78 26.97
CA ASP A 89 -13.04 -20.36 27.22
C ASP A 89 -11.94 -19.83 26.26
N ARG A 90 -10.99 -20.69 25.92
CA ARG A 90 -9.91 -20.38 24.98
C ARG A 90 -10.41 -20.31 23.54
N ILE A 91 -11.38 -21.17 23.15
CA ILE A 91 -12.05 -21.10 21.85
C ILE A 91 -12.79 -19.77 21.73
N ASP A 92 -13.57 -19.39 22.74
CA ASP A 92 -14.30 -18.11 22.73
C ASP A 92 -13.36 -16.92 22.59
N THR A 93 -12.24 -16.93 23.31
CA THR A 93 -11.20 -15.89 23.20
C THR A 93 -10.63 -15.82 21.77
N SER A 94 -10.30 -16.97 21.18
CA SER A 94 -9.78 -17.03 19.81
C SER A 94 -10.83 -16.61 18.76
N HIS A 95 -12.10 -16.93 19.00
CA HIS A 95 -13.22 -16.55 18.15
C HIS A 95 -13.42 -15.03 18.16
N ASN A 96 -13.41 -14.41 19.34
CA ASN A 96 -13.50 -12.95 19.48
C ASN A 96 -12.35 -12.25 18.78
N ARG A 97 -11.12 -12.77 18.90
CA ARG A 97 -9.96 -12.24 18.17
C ARG A 97 -10.14 -12.32 16.65
N LEU A 98 -10.72 -13.40 16.12
CA LEU A 98 -11.04 -13.52 14.69
C LEU A 98 -12.11 -12.52 14.26
N LEU A 99 -13.13 -12.28 15.08
CA LEU A 99 -14.15 -11.26 14.83
C LEU A 99 -13.53 -9.86 14.79
N ASP A 100 -12.63 -9.53 15.70
CA ASP A 100 -11.92 -8.25 15.71
C ASP A 100 -11.08 -8.05 14.45
N VAL A 101 -10.31 -9.07 14.06
CA VAL A 101 -9.52 -9.03 12.82
C VAL A 101 -10.43 -8.86 11.61
N ARG A 102 -11.55 -9.60 11.56
CA ARG A 102 -12.55 -9.46 10.49
C ARG A 102 -13.16 -8.06 10.43
N GLY A 103 -13.48 -7.47 11.58
CA GLY A 103 -13.99 -6.10 11.67
C GLY A 103 -12.97 -5.08 11.15
N ASN A 104 -11.69 -5.24 11.51
CA ASN A 104 -10.59 -4.42 11.00
C ASN A 104 -10.39 -4.56 9.49
N ILE A 105 -10.55 -5.77 8.93
CA ILE A 105 -10.51 -5.97 7.48
C ILE A 105 -11.71 -5.27 6.83
N GLY A 106 -12.91 -5.39 7.40
CA GLY A 106 -14.11 -4.73 6.90
C GLY A 106 -13.96 -3.21 6.83
N SER A 107 -13.43 -2.57 7.88
CA SER A 107 -13.18 -1.12 7.88
C SER A 107 -12.12 -0.70 6.86
N ARG A 108 -11.07 -1.52 6.65
CA ARG A 108 -10.07 -1.28 5.61
C ARG A 108 -10.65 -1.42 4.19
N LEU A 109 -11.53 -2.40 3.97
CA LEU A 109 -12.24 -2.56 2.71
C LEU A 109 -13.13 -1.35 2.43
N GLN A 110 -13.89 -0.87 3.43
CA GLN A 110 -14.70 0.35 3.27
C GLN A 110 -13.85 1.55 2.88
N ARG A 111 -12.71 1.77 3.57
CA ARG A 111 -11.79 2.87 3.24
C ARG A 111 -11.22 2.75 1.82
N LEU A 112 -11.00 1.53 1.35
CA LEU A 112 -10.50 1.28 -0.01
C LEU A 112 -11.59 1.57 -1.05
N ASP A 113 -12.84 1.21 -0.76
CA ASP A 113 -13.99 1.51 -1.61
C ASP A 113 -14.24 3.03 -1.70
N ASP A 114 -14.23 3.73 -0.57
CA ASP A 114 -14.35 5.19 -0.53
C ASP A 114 -13.21 5.87 -1.32
N ALA A 115 -11.98 5.36 -1.18
CA ALA A 115 -10.83 5.88 -1.93
C ALA A 115 -10.97 5.62 -3.43
N ARG A 116 -11.52 4.46 -3.82
CA ARG A 116 -11.78 4.12 -5.21
C ARG A 116 -12.82 5.07 -5.82
N SER A 117 -13.96 5.29 -5.16
CA SER A 117 -14.98 6.22 -5.67
C SER A 117 -14.42 7.63 -5.84
N ARG A 118 -13.62 8.13 -4.88
CA ARG A 118 -12.96 9.44 -5.00
C ARG A 118 -12.05 9.54 -6.22
N VAL A 119 -11.26 8.51 -6.50
CA VAL A 119 -10.37 8.48 -7.67
C VAL A 119 -11.18 8.41 -8.97
N GLU A 120 -12.29 7.67 -8.99
CA GLU A 120 -13.18 7.61 -10.16
C GLU A 120 -13.83 8.98 -10.43
N ASP A 121 -14.29 9.68 -9.38
CA ASP A 121 -14.84 11.04 -9.47
C ASP A 121 -13.79 12.04 -9.97
N GLU A 122 -12.59 12.03 -9.38
CA GLU A 122 -11.49 12.91 -9.80
C GLU A 122 -11.10 12.66 -11.26
N ARG A 123 -11.08 11.39 -11.69
CA ARG A 123 -10.84 11.02 -13.09
C ARG A 123 -11.90 11.63 -14.01
N LEU A 124 -13.18 11.60 -13.62
CA LEU A 124 -14.27 12.19 -14.40
C LEU A 124 -14.12 13.70 -14.48
N THR A 125 -13.87 14.39 -13.36
CA THR A 125 -13.64 15.84 -13.33
C THR A 125 -12.47 16.24 -14.22
N VAL A 126 -11.35 15.51 -14.18
CA VAL A 126 -10.19 15.80 -15.05
C VAL A 126 -10.52 15.58 -16.53
N GLN A 127 -11.33 14.57 -16.88
CA GLN A 127 -11.80 14.37 -18.27
C GLN A 127 -12.71 15.51 -18.74
N GLU A 128 -13.61 15.99 -17.88
CA GLU A 128 -14.48 17.12 -18.21
C GLU A 128 -13.68 18.40 -18.46
N LEU A 129 -12.74 18.71 -17.56
CA LEU A 129 -11.83 19.86 -17.72
C LEU A 129 -10.97 19.75 -18.99
N LEU A 130 -10.48 18.54 -19.30
CA LEU A 130 -9.71 18.30 -20.51
C LEU A 130 -10.57 18.48 -21.77
N SER A 131 -11.81 17.98 -21.78
CA SER A 131 -12.74 18.15 -22.91
C SER A 131 -13.05 19.62 -23.13
N GLU A 132 -13.39 20.35 -22.06
CA GLU A 132 -13.70 21.79 -22.16
C GLU A 132 -12.52 22.59 -22.74
N LEU A 133 -11.30 22.31 -22.30
CA LEU A 133 -10.09 22.97 -22.80
C LEU A 133 -9.82 22.63 -24.28
N VAL A 134 -9.87 21.34 -24.64
CA VAL A 134 -9.57 20.89 -26.01
C VAL A 134 -10.65 21.30 -26.99
N ASP A 135 -11.92 21.20 -26.62
CA ASP A 135 -13.06 21.56 -27.46
C ASP A 135 -13.11 23.08 -27.72
N ALA A 136 -12.74 23.90 -26.73
CA ALA A 136 -12.61 25.35 -26.89
C ALA A 136 -11.55 25.71 -27.95
N ASP A 137 -10.38 25.08 -27.89
CA ASP A 137 -9.29 25.29 -28.86
C ASP A 137 -9.70 24.86 -30.28
N LEU A 138 -10.42 23.73 -30.42
CA LEU A 138 -10.94 23.27 -31.71
C LEU A 138 -11.96 24.25 -32.31
N ALA A 139 -12.82 24.84 -31.49
CA ALA A 139 -13.78 25.86 -31.94
C ALA A 139 -13.05 27.13 -32.43
N GLU A 140 -12.03 27.60 -31.71
CA GLU A 140 -11.21 28.74 -32.12
C GLU A 140 -10.48 28.47 -33.44
N LEU A 141 -9.86 27.29 -33.58
CA LEU A 141 -9.19 26.88 -34.81
C LEU A 141 -10.15 26.81 -36.00
N ALA A 142 -11.37 26.34 -35.81
CA ALA A 142 -12.40 26.30 -36.86
C ALA A 142 -12.82 27.70 -37.34
N VAL A 143 -12.95 28.66 -36.41
CA VAL A 143 -13.24 30.07 -36.73
C VAL A 143 -12.09 30.69 -37.51
N LEU A 144 -10.86 30.58 -37.01
CA LEU A 144 -9.64 31.09 -37.67
C LEU A 144 -9.48 30.50 -39.08
N PHE A 145 -9.74 29.20 -39.24
CA PHE A 145 -9.69 28.54 -40.54
C PHE A 145 -10.72 29.11 -41.51
N THR A 146 -11.96 29.30 -41.05
CA THR A 146 -13.05 29.87 -41.88
C THR A 146 -12.75 31.31 -42.28
N GLU A 147 -12.23 32.12 -41.37
CA GLU A 147 -11.80 33.49 -41.66
C GLU A 147 -10.72 33.54 -42.75
N ARG A 148 -9.66 32.74 -42.59
CA ARG A 148 -8.57 32.65 -43.59
C ARG A 148 -9.05 32.15 -44.93
N ARG A 149 -9.96 31.17 -44.95
CA ARG A 149 -10.58 30.67 -46.17
C ARG A 149 -11.37 31.76 -46.88
N ASN A 150 -12.24 32.48 -46.16
CA ASN A 150 -13.05 33.57 -46.72
C ASN A 150 -12.16 34.70 -47.27
N ALA A 151 -11.11 35.07 -46.55
CA ALA A 151 -10.16 36.08 -46.99
C ALA A 151 -9.44 35.66 -48.29
N THR A 152 -9.04 34.39 -48.38
CA THR A 152 -8.40 33.83 -49.58
C THR A 152 -9.36 33.77 -50.77
N GLU A 153 -10.61 33.32 -50.57
CA GLU A 153 -11.64 33.31 -51.61
C GLU A 153 -11.94 34.74 -52.10
N ALA A 154 -12.02 35.72 -51.20
CA ALA A 154 -12.18 37.13 -51.56
C ALA A 154 -10.98 37.65 -52.36
N ALA A 155 -9.75 37.35 -51.94
CA ALA A 155 -8.54 37.73 -52.66
C ALA A 155 -8.48 37.12 -54.08
N LEU A 156 -8.83 35.84 -54.22
CA LEU A 156 -8.92 35.17 -55.52
C LEU A 156 -9.99 35.82 -56.42
N LYS A 157 -11.14 36.19 -55.86
CA LYS A 157 -12.21 36.89 -56.61
C LYS A 157 -11.76 38.27 -57.09
N VAL A 158 -11.06 39.03 -56.24
CA VAL A 158 -10.48 40.33 -56.61
C VAL A 158 -9.41 40.16 -57.69
N ALA A 159 -8.51 39.18 -57.54
CA ALA A 159 -7.49 38.88 -58.54
C ALA A 159 -8.12 38.51 -59.91
N ALA A 160 -9.19 37.71 -59.91
CA ALA A 160 -9.94 37.35 -61.11
C ALA A 160 -10.69 38.54 -61.76
N GLN A 161 -10.99 39.61 -61.01
CA GLN A 161 -11.57 40.85 -61.56
C GLN A 161 -10.52 41.81 -62.13
N ILE A 162 -9.33 41.87 -61.51
CA ILE A 162 -8.23 42.74 -61.94
C ILE A 162 -7.53 42.19 -63.19
N LEU A 163 -7.27 40.87 -63.23
CA LEU A 163 -6.53 40.24 -64.33
C LEU A 163 -7.12 40.52 -65.73
N PRO A 164 -8.45 40.39 -65.98
CA PRO A 164 -9.05 40.71 -67.27
C PRO A 164 -8.98 42.19 -67.63
N LEU A 165 -9.12 43.10 -66.65
CA LEU A 165 -9.09 44.54 -66.88
C LEU A 165 -7.68 44.99 -67.32
N SER A 166 -6.64 44.44 -66.70
CA SER A 166 -5.24 44.76 -67.03
C SER A 166 -4.79 44.26 -68.41
N LEU A 167 -5.43 43.21 -68.95
CA LEU A 167 -5.15 42.66 -70.27
C LEU A 167 -5.85 43.44 -71.39
N VAL A 168 -6.99 44.08 -71.11
CA VAL A 168 -7.73 44.91 -72.08
C VAL A 168 -7.15 46.33 -72.19
N ASP A 169 -6.48 46.83 -71.14
CA ASP A 169 -5.83 48.15 -71.13
C ASP A 169 -4.40 48.14 -71.73
N PHE A 170 -3.91 46.98 -72.20
CA PHE A 170 -2.58 46.82 -72.82
C PHE A 170 -2.62 46.74 -74.36
N ILE A 171 -3.78 46.93 -74.98
CA ILE A 171 -3.98 46.99 -76.45
C ILE A 171 -4.58 48.34 -76.84
#